data_AF-A0A5D0RIA8-F1
#
_entry.id   AF-A0A5D0RIA8-F1
#
_cell.length_a   1.000
_cell.length_b   1.000
_cell.length_c   1.000
_cell.angle_alpha   90.00
_cell.angle_beta   90.00
_cell.angle_gamma   90.00
#
_symmetry.space_group_name_H-M   'P 1'
#
loop_
_entity.id
_entity.type
_entity.pdbx_description
1 polymer ?
#
loop_
_entity_poly.entity_id
_entity_poly.type
_entity_poly.pdbx_seq_one_letter_code
_entity_poly.pdbx_strand_id
1 'polypeptide(L)'
;MVQEAKETESTTPSMTPEQTRQERKAAQLLAFNRWRLDWRAANPEANKDDRREAWKAARKSEVRKSRKALRALVKRGYRLESGPA
;
A
#
# COMPACT_ATOMS: atom_id res chain seq x y z
N MET A 1 -23.79 -44.00 -13.14
CA MET A 1 -24.07 -42.55 -13.01
C MET A 1 -22.85 -41.95 -12.35
N VAL A 2 -22.10 -41.13 -13.08
CA VAL A 2 -20.90 -40.46 -12.58
C VAL A 2 -21.33 -39.20 -11.85
N GLN A 3 -20.93 -39.04 -10.59
CA GLN A 3 -20.95 -37.75 -9.91
C GLN A 3 -19.52 -37.40 -9.55
N GLU A 4 -18.89 -36.59 -10.41
CA GLU A 4 -17.65 -35.89 -10.10
C GLU A 4 -17.96 -34.77 -9.10
N ALA A 5 -17.48 -34.90 -7.88
CA ALA A 5 -17.38 -33.80 -6.94
C ALA A 5 -16.26 -32.86 -7.42
N LYS A 6 -16.62 -31.68 -7.92
CA LYS A 6 -15.67 -30.59 -8.15
C LYS A 6 -15.28 -29.98 -6.81
N GLU A 7 -14.10 -30.32 -6.33
CA GLU A 7 -13.43 -29.61 -5.25
C GLU A 7 -13.14 -28.17 -5.71
N THR A 8 -13.92 -27.22 -5.20
CA THR A 8 -13.56 -25.80 -5.27
C THR A 8 -12.44 -25.54 -4.28
N GLU A 9 -11.20 -25.78 -4.70
CA GLU A 9 -10.01 -25.25 -4.05
C GLU A 9 -10.10 -23.72 -4.05
N SER A 10 -10.52 -23.14 -2.92
CA SER A 10 -10.42 -21.71 -2.69
C SER A 10 -8.97 -21.34 -2.39
N THR A 11 -8.09 -21.52 -3.38
CA THR A 11 -6.70 -21.07 -3.32
C THR A 11 -6.74 -19.56 -3.49
N THR A 12 -6.74 -18.84 -2.37
CA THR A 12 -6.47 -17.40 -2.39
C THR A 12 -5.17 -17.23 -3.16
N PRO A 13 -5.15 -16.55 -4.33
CA PRO A 13 -3.92 -16.45 -5.09
C PRO A 13 -2.90 -15.72 -4.22
N SER A 14 -1.88 -16.45 -3.79
CA SER A 14 -0.71 -15.86 -3.13
C SER A 14 -0.14 -14.82 -4.09
N MET A 15 0.00 -13.58 -3.63
CA MET A 15 0.50 -12.50 -4.47
C MET A 15 1.87 -12.89 -5.02
N THR A 16 2.08 -12.70 -6.33
CA THR A 16 3.38 -12.94 -6.93
C THR A 16 4.44 -12.01 -6.30
N PRO A 17 5.74 -12.34 -6.40
CA PRO A 17 6.80 -11.47 -5.90
C PRO A 17 6.70 -10.04 -6.48
N GLU A 18 6.33 -9.92 -7.75
CA GLU A 18 6.15 -8.62 -8.41
C GLU A 18 4.92 -7.87 -7.90
N GLN A 19 3.79 -8.54 -7.72
CA GLN A 19 2.60 -7.92 -7.11
C GLN A 19 2.89 -7.42 -5.69
N THR A 20 3.65 -8.20 -4.91
CA THR A 20 4.09 -7.81 -3.57
C THR A 20 5.01 -6.58 -3.63
N ARG A 21 5.93 -6.52 -4.61
CA ARG A 21 6.80 -5.36 -4.82
C ARG A 21 5.99 -4.11 -5.21
N GLN A 22 4.99 -4.27 -6.06
CA GLN A 22 4.08 -3.20 -6.46
C GLN A 22 3.25 -2.67 -5.28
N GLU A 23 2.64 -3.56 -4.48
CA GLU A 23 1.93 -3.18 -3.25
C GLU A 23 2.85 -2.41 -2.30
N ARG A 24 4.09 -2.87 -2.12
CA ARG A 24 5.08 -2.19 -1.26
C ARG A 24 5.40 -0.79 -1.78
N LYS A 25 5.61 -0.62 -3.08
CA LYS A 25 5.91 0.67 -3.71
C LYS A 25 4.70 1.61 -3.62
N ALA A 26 3.50 1.12 -3.93
CA ALA A 26 2.26 1.88 -3.81
C ALA A 26 2.02 2.34 -2.36
N ALA A 27 2.23 1.45 -1.38
CA ALA A 27 2.07 1.80 0.03
C ALA A 27 3.05 2.89 0.48
N GLN A 28 4.30 2.84 0.02
CA GLN A 28 5.31 3.84 0.34
C GLN A 28 4.96 5.21 -0.26
N LEU A 29 4.52 5.23 -1.53
CA LEU A 29 4.10 6.46 -2.20
C LEU A 29 2.88 7.09 -1.53
N LEU A 30 1.86 6.29 -1.23
CA LEU A 30 0.65 6.75 -0.56
C LEU A 30 0.97 7.30 0.83
N ALA A 31 1.77 6.55 1.61
CA ALA A 31 2.17 6.95 2.95
C ALA A 31 2.91 8.28 2.94
N PHE A 32 3.95 8.41 2.10
CA PHE A 32 4.75 9.63 2.06
C PHE A 32 3.94 10.85 1.62
N ASN A 33 3.14 10.72 0.56
CA ASN A 33 2.38 11.87 0.05
C ASN A 33 1.30 12.33 1.02
N ARG A 34 0.54 11.39 1.62
CA ARG A 34 -0.48 11.74 2.60
C ARG A 34 0.15 12.40 3.83
N TRP A 35 1.17 11.77 4.39
CA TRP A 35 1.90 12.32 5.55
C TRP A 35 2.51 13.68 5.25
N ARG A 36 3.12 13.88 4.07
CA ARG A 36 3.77 15.14 3.69
C ARG A 36 2.78 16.30 3.63
N LEU A 37 1.57 16.07 3.12
CA LEU A 37 0.53 17.11 3.05
C LEU A 37 0.12 17.56 4.46
N ASP A 38 -0.21 16.60 5.33
CA ASP A 38 -0.61 16.88 6.71
C ASP A 38 0.54 17.53 7.50
N TRP A 39 1.77 17.03 7.33
CA TRP A 39 2.96 17.57 7.99
C TRP A 39 3.30 18.99 7.53
N ARG A 40 3.25 19.29 6.22
CA ARG A 40 3.54 20.63 5.71
C ARG A 40 2.49 21.65 6.16
N ALA A 41 1.23 21.25 6.25
CA ALA A 41 0.18 22.13 6.78
C ALA A 41 0.42 22.49 8.26
N ALA A 42 0.93 21.53 9.05
CA ALA A 42 1.27 21.77 10.46
C ALA A 42 2.63 22.47 10.67
N ASN A 43 3.51 22.44 9.67
CA ASN A 43 4.88 22.95 9.75
C ASN A 43 5.19 23.86 8.54
N PRO A 44 4.54 25.03 8.43
CA PRO A 44 4.66 25.90 7.25
C PRO A 44 6.08 26.43 7.02
N GLU A 45 6.81 26.71 8.10
CA GLU A 45 8.18 27.28 8.06
C GLU A 45 9.28 26.22 8.02
N ALA A 46 8.94 24.93 8.14
CA ALA A 46 9.92 23.88 8.26
C ALA A 46 10.61 23.58 6.92
N ASN A 47 11.91 23.30 6.99
CA ASN A 47 12.74 23.11 5.81
C ASN A 47 12.73 21.63 5.34
N LYS A 48 13.54 21.35 4.32
CA LYS A 48 13.63 20.01 3.73
C LYS A 48 14.23 18.98 4.68
N ASP A 49 15.14 19.39 5.55
CA ASP A 49 15.84 18.51 6.49
C ASP A 49 14.96 18.17 7.69
N ASP A 50 14.20 19.14 8.21
CA ASP A 50 13.18 18.92 9.23
C ASP A 50 12.17 17.86 8.76
N ARG A 51 11.72 17.98 7.51
CA ARG A 51 10.84 17.00 6.88
C ARG A 51 11.48 15.63 6.81
N ARG A 52 12.77 15.57 6.50
CA ARG A 52 13.48 14.30 6.34
C ARG A 52 13.58 13.57 7.68
N GLU A 53 13.91 14.27 8.75
CA GLU A 53 13.97 13.71 10.10
C GLU A 53 12.57 13.31 10.59
N ALA A 54 11.58 14.17 10.43
CA ALA A 54 10.19 13.85 10.78
C ALA A 54 9.66 12.63 10.01
N TRP A 55 10.01 12.51 8.72
CA TRP A 55 9.64 11.33 7.93
C TRP A 55 10.31 10.06 8.45
N LYS A 56 11.59 10.09 8.84
CA LYS A 56 12.28 8.91 9.39
C LYS A 56 11.52 8.35 10.60
N ALA A 57 11.05 9.22 11.49
CA ALA A 57 10.27 8.84 12.66
C ALA A 57 8.87 8.28 12.28
N ALA A 58 8.18 8.92 11.34
CA ALA A 58 6.80 8.55 10.96
C ALA A 58 6.70 7.38 9.96
N ARG A 59 7.75 7.12 9.17
CA ARG A 59 7.70 6.24 7.98
C ARG A 59 7.09 4.86 8.26
N LYS A 60 7.52 4.22 9.35
CA LYS A 60 7.10 2.84 9.66
C LYS A 60 5.60 2.74 9.94
N SER A 61 5.06 3.67 10.73
CA SER A 61 3.63 3.70 11.09
C SER A 61 2.78 4.10 9.88
N GLU A 62 3.20 5.11 9.12
CA GLU A 62 2.47 5.59 7.94
C GLU A 62 2.43 4.54 6.83
N VAL A 63 3.53 3.85 6.54
CA VAL A 63 3.54 2.74 5.56
C VAL A 63 2.63 1.59 6.02
N ARG A 64 2.57 1.29 7.32
CA ARG A 64 1.65 0.27 7.85
C ARG A 64 0.19 0.67 7.65
N LYS A 65 -0.17 1.93 7.90
CA LYS A 65 -1.52 2.47 7.64
C LYS A 65 -1.87 2.36 6.16
N SER A 66 -0.98 2.79 5.27
CA SER A 66 -1.19 2.72 3.82
C SER A 66 -1.33 1.29 3.30
N ARG A 67 -0.54 0.34 3.79
CA ARG A 67 -0.72 -1.09 3.45
C ARG A 67 -2.10 -1.61 3.86
N LYS A 68 -2.56 -1.26 5.06
CA LYS A 68 -3.90 -1.65 5.54
C LYS A 68 -4.99 -1.07 4.62
N ALA A 69 -4.84 0.18 4.19
CA ALA A 69 -5.77 0.81 3.24
C ALA A 69 -5.77 0.09 1.88
N LEU A 70 -4.59 -0.21 1.31
CA LEU A 70 -4.50 -0.94 0.04
C LEU A 70 -5.14 -2.33 0.12
N ARG A 71 -4.90 -3.08 1.19
CA ARG A 71 -5.56 -4.39 1.39
C ARG A 71 -7.07 -4.27 1.53
N ALA A 72 -7.55 -3.19 2.15
CA ALA A 72 -8.98 -2.92 2.26
C ALA A 72 -9.62 -2.56 0.92
N LEU A 73 -8.86 -1.96 -0.01
CA LEU A 73 -9.28 -1.74 -1.40
C LEU A 73 -9.31 -3.06 -2.17
N VAL A 74 -8.29 -3.90 -2.03
CA VAL A 74 -8.27 -5.24 -2.64
C VAL A 74 -9.46 -6.09 -2.20
N LYS A 75 -9.78 -6.08 -0.90
CA LYS A 75 -10.96 -6.77 -0.36
C LYS A 75 -12.29 -6.26 -0.95
N ARG A 76 -12.33 -5.02 -1.45
CA ARG A 76 -13.50 -4.41 -2.09
C ARG A 76 -13.52 -4.59 -3.61
N GLY A 77 -12.60 -5.36 -4.17
CA GLY A 77 -12.55 -5.67 -5.60
C GLY A 77 -11.65 -4.74 -6.43
N TYR A 78 -10.99 -3.76 -5.81
CA TYR A 78 -10.01 -2.93 -6.51
C TYR A 78 -8.70 -3.69 -6.72
N ARG A 79 -8.02 -3.44 -7.84
CA ARG A 79 -6.70 -4.04 -8.13
C ARG A 79 -5.70 -2.94 -8.44
N LEU A 80 -4.44 -3.17 -8.06
CA LEU A 80 -3.32 -2.34 -8.49
C LEU A 80 -2.89 -2.82 -9.87
N GLU A 81 -2.93 -1.92 -10.85
CA GLU A 81 -2.40 -2.15 -12.18
C GLU A 81 -1.19 -1.24 -12.41
N SER A 82 -0.18 -1.76 -13.12
CA SER A 82 0.92 -0.94 -13.61
C SER A 82 0.49 -0.23 -14.89
N GLY A 83 0.57 1.10 -14.91
CA GLY A 83 0.43 1.87 -16.15
C GLY A 83 1.63 1.66 -17.08
N PRO A 84 1.54 2.11 -18.35
CA PRO A 84 2.69 2.11 -19.26
C PRO A 84 3.82 2.94 -18.66
N ALA A 85 5.04 2.41 -18.75
CA ALA A 85 6.27 3.05 -18.28
C ALA A 85 6.66 4.25 -19.14
#